data_AF-A0A8T2IKS3-F1
#
_entry.id   AF-A0A8T2IKS3-F1
#
_cell.length_a   1.000
_cell.length_b   1.000
_cell.length_c   1.000
_cell.angle_alpha   90.00
_cell.angle_beta   90.00
_cell.angle_gamma   90.00
#
_symmetry.space_group_name_H-M   'P 1'
#
loop_
_entity.id
_entity.type
_entity.pdbx_description
1 polymer ?
#
loop_
_entity_poly.entity_id
_entity_poly.type
_entity_poly.pdbx_seq_one_letter_code
_entity_poly.pdbx_strand_id
1 'polypeptide(L)'
;AHAELGGIWEVGQKIWQRDFPGIYKSISSYQWSESIQPIIEAVRDATRRRAVGLVSQAYTSISVDDLAAFVGLPVEDAVKGVLEQGWQADSVTRMVMPKRPGRLHSSFMESLNDTLLLCE
;
A
#
# COMPACT_ATOMS: atom_id res chain seq x y z
N ALA A 1 -30.44 14.07 -6.98
CA ALA A 1 -29.56 13.11 -7.68
C ALA A 1 -28.60 12.53 -6.64
N HIS A 2 -28.36 11.22 -6.62
CA HIS A 2 -27.54 10.55 -5.60
C HIS A 2 -26.08 11.00 -5.67
N ALA A 3 -25.71 12.05 -4.93
CA ALA A 3 -24.36 12.60 -4.91
C ALA A 3 -23.30 11.54 -4.52
N GLU A 4 -23.70 10.55 -3.72
CA GLU A 4 -22.87 9.42 -3.30
C GLU A 4 -22.37 8.56 -4.48
N LEU A 5 -23.20 8.35 -5.50
CA LEU A 5 -22.81 7.55 -6.68
C LEU A 5 -21.75 8.27 -7.52
N GLY A 6 -21.87 9.60 -7.64
CA GLY A 6 -20.85 10.43 -8.27
C GLY A 6 -19.51 10.35 -7.54
N GLY A 7 -19.56 10.44 -6.21
CA GLY A 7 -18.38 10.28 -5.36
C GLY A 7 -17.72 8.90 -5.51
N ILE A 8 -18.51 7.81 -5.53
CA ILE A 8 -17.97 6.45 -5.72
C ILE A 8 -17.24 6.34 -7.06
N TRP A 9 -17.83 6.89 -8.11
CA TRP A 9 -17.22 6.88 -9.43
C TRP A 9 -15.92 7.69 -9.47
N GLU A 10 -15.88 8.88 -8.87
CA GLU A 10 -14.66 9.67 -8.77
C GLU A 10 -13.55 8.94 -8.01
N VAL A 11 -13.87 8.30 -6.88
CA VAL A 11 -12.91 7.45 -6.15
C VAL A 11 -12.40 6.33 -7.05
N GLY A 12 -13.29 5.67 -7.79
CA GLY A 12 -12.92 4.63 -8.78
C GLY A 12 -11.99 5.14 -9.88
N GLN A 13 -12.23 6.34 -10.41
CA GLN A 13 -11.36 6.97 -11.41
C GLN A 13 -9.96 7.22 -10.86
N LYS A 14 -9.84 7.68 -9.61
CA LYS A 14 -8.55 7.89 -8.94
C LYS A 14 -7.81 6.57 -8.69
N ILE A 15 -8.54 5.52 -8.31
CA ILE A 15 -7.99 4.15 -8.20
C ILE A 15 -7.46 3.67 -9.55
N TRP A 16 -8.21 3.90 -10.64
CA TRP A 16 -7.80 3.52 -11.98
C TRP A 16 -6.52 4.21 -12.43
N GLN A 17 -6.40 5.51 -12.15
CA GLN A 17 -5.20 6.31 -12.44
C GLN A 17 -4.01 5.98 -11.52
N ARG A 18 -4.23 5.16 -10.47
CA ARG A 18 -3.26 4.89 -9.38
C ARG A 18 -2.81 6.19 -8.69
N ASP A 19 -3.68 7.19 -8.64
CA ASP A 19 -3.44 8.46 -7.97
C ASP A 19 -3.72 8.31 -6.47
N PHE A 20 -2.76 7.77 -5.72
CA PHE A 20 -2.93 7.49 -4.29
C PHE A 20 -3.34 8.73 -3.48
N PRO A 21 -2.66 9.89 -3.58
CA PRO A 21 -3.09 11.10 -2.87
C PRO A 21 -4.51 11.53 -3.28
N GLY A 22 -4.84 11.41 -4.57
CA GLY A 22 -6.16 11.73 -5.10
C GLY A 22 -7.28 10.86 -4.54
N ILE A 23 -7.02 9.57 -4.28
CA ILE A 23 -7.99 8.65 -3.66
C ILE A 23 -8.36 9.12 -2.26
N TYR A 24 -7.38 9.41 -1.41
CA TYR A 24 -7.65 9.84 -0.03
C TYR A 24 -8.39 11.18 0.00
N LYS A 25 -8.01 12.10 -0.90
CA LYS A 25 -8.68 13.40 -1.04
C LYS A 25 -10.13 13.26 -1.48
N SER A 26 -10.41 12.43 -2.49
CA SER A 26 -11.79 12.22 -2.96
C SER A 26 -12.64 11.54 -1.89
N ILE A 27 -12.10 10.53 -1.18
CA ILE A 27 -12.79 9.90 -0.05
C ILE A 27 -13.18 10.93 1.02
N SER A 28 -12.27 11.84 1.39
CA SER A 28 -12.53 12.86 2.40
C SER A 28 -13.45 14.01 1.93
N SER A 29 -13.65 14.15 0.61
CA SER A 29 -14.45 15.23 0.03
C SER A 29 -15.96 14.97 0.10
N TYR A 30 -16.38 13.73 0.33
CA TYR A 30 -17.78 13.31 0.35
C TYR A 30 -18.20 12.85 1.75
N GLN A 31 -19.40 13.27 2.17
CA GLN A 31 -20.02 12.75 3.38
C GLN A 31 -20.75 11.44 3.02
N TRP A 32 -20.12 10.31 3.35
CA TRP A 32 -20.69 8.99 3.12
C TRP A 32 -21.80 8.67 4.13
N SER A 33 -22.87 8.02 3.68
CA SER A 33 -23.87 7.42 4.57
C SER A 33 -23.28 6.27 5.37
N GLU A 34 -23.89 5.98 6.53
CA GLU A 34 -23.46 4.90 7.44
C GLU A 34 -23.37 3.53 6.75
N SER A 35 -24.21 3.29 5.74
CA SER A 35 -24.20 2.05 4.94
C SER A 35 -22.96 1.91 4.05
N ILE A 36 -22.42 3.03 3.55
CA ILE A 36 -21.32 3.07 2.58
C ILE A 36 -19.98 3.31 3.28
N GLN A 37 -19.99 4.00 4.42
CA GLN A 37 -18.82 4.30 5.23
C GLN A 37 -17.89 3.08 5.47
N PRO A 38 -18.37 1.90 5.92
CA PRO A 38 -17.48 0.75 6.14
C PRO A 38 -16.85 0.23 4.84
N ILE A 39 -17.53 0.36 3.71
CA ILE A 39 -17.00 -0.06 2.40
C ILE A 39 -15.87 0.88 1.98
N ILE A 40 -16.06 2.19 2.13
CA ILE A 40 -15.05 3.20 1.78
C ILE A 40 -13.82 3.10 2.69
N GLU A 41 -14.00 2.83 3.99
CA GLU A 41 -12.90 2.54 4.91
C GLU A 41 -12.13 1.28 4.48
N ALA A 42 -12.83 0.20 4.10
CA ALA A 42 -12.18 -1.00 3.58
C ALA A 42 -11.38 -0.72 2.29
N VAL A 43 -11.89 0.13 1.40
CA VAL A 43 -11.18 0.57 0.18
C VAL A 43 -9.94 1.39 0.54
N ARG A 44 -10.04 2.32 1.50
CA ARG A 44 -8.91 3.12 1.99
C ARG A 44 -7.81 2.20 2.53
N ASP A 45 -8.17 1.22 3.36
CA ASP A 45 -7.19 0.30 3.94
C ASP A 45 -6.60 -0.67 2.91
N ALA A 46 -7.40 -1.17 1.96
CA ALA A 46 -6.90 -1.99 0.86
C ALA A 46 -5.92 -1.21 -0.02
N THR A 47 -6.22 0.06 -0.30
CA THR A 47 -5.36 0.97 -1.06
C THR A 47 -4.03 1.20 -0.33
N ARG A 48 -4.08 1.46 0.98
CA ARG A 48 -2.89 1.63 1.82
C ARG A 48 -2.02 0.37 1.83
N ARG A 49 -2.60 -0.80 2.05
CA ARG A 49 -1.87 -2.09 2.03
C ARG A 49 -1.20 -2.33 0.68
N ARG A 50 -1.90 -2.03 -0.42
CA ARG A 50 -1.36 -2.13 -1.77
C ARG A 50 -0.19 -1.17 -2.00
N ALA A 51 -0.29 0.06 -1.52
CA ALA A 51 0.76 1.07 -1.63
C ALA A 51 2.05 0.62 -0.92
N VAL A 52 1.92 0.19 0.34
CA VAL A 52 3.05 -0.35 1.13
C VAL A 52 3.66 -1.57 0.46
N GLY A 53 2.83 -2.50 -0.03
CA GLY A 53 3.29 -3.67 -0.78
C GLY A 53 4.08 -3.29 -2.04
N LEU A 54 3.61 -2.31 -2.81
CA LEU A 54 4.31 -1.82 -4.00
C LEU A 54 5.65 -1.19 -3.64
N VAL A 55 5.68 -0.32 -2.63
CA VAL A 55 6.91 0.33 -2.15
C VAL A 55 7.93 -0.72 -1.72
N SER A 56 7.49 -1.76 -0.98
CA SER A 56 8.36 -2.83 -0.52
C SER A 56 9.00 -3.67 -1.63
N GLN A 57 8.33 -3.78 -2.79
CA GLN A 57 8.77 -4.62 -3.90
C GLN A 57 9.57 -3.84 -4.94
N ALA A 58 9.15 -2.61 -5.25
CA ALA A 58 9.68 -1.83 -6.36
C ALA A 58 10.83 -0.89 -5.96
N TYR A 59 10.89 -0.49 -4.68
CA TYR A 59 11.87 0.50 -4.22
C TYR A 59 12.92 -0.13 -3.31
N THR A 60 14.18 0.21 -3.56
CA THR A 60 15.30 -0.07 -2.64
C THR A 60 15.41 1.02 -1.57
N SER A 61 15.10 2.26 -1.96
CA SER A 61 15.06 3.46 -1.10
C SER A 61 13.97 4.38 -1.64
N ILE A 62 13.18 5.01 -0.77
CA ILE A 62 12.14 5.98 -1.12
C ILE A 62 12.17 7.16 -0.13
N SER A 63 11.80 8.36 -0.55
CA SER A 63 11.68 9.49 0.37
C SER A 63 10.52 9.29 1.35
N VAL A 64 10.64 9.85 2.56
CA VAL A 64 9.55 9.84 3.54
C VAL A 64 8.31 10.60 3.05
N ASP A 65 8.52 11.64 2.22
CA ASP A 65 7.45 12.47 1.67
C ASP A 65 6.65 11.70 0.62
N ASP A 66 7.33 10.98 -0.28
CA ASP A 66 6.67 10.11 -1.27
C ASP A 66 5.94 8.96 -0.58
N LEU A 67 6.56 8.34 0.43
CA LEU A 67 5.92 7.30 1.22
C LEU A 67 4.63 7.81 1.87
N ALA A 68 4.68 8.97 2.51
CA ALA A 68 3.52 9.62 3.15
C ALA A 68 2.40 9.89 2.13
N ALA A 69 2.76 10.38 0.94
CA ALA A 69 1.82 10.58 -0.16
C ALA A 69 1.15 9.27 -0.63
N PHE A 70 1.90 8.16 -0.68
CA PHE A 70 1.38 6.84 -1.04
C PHE A 70 0.40 6.26 0.00
N VAL A 71 0.71 6.41 1.29
CA VAL A 71 -0.14 5.87 2.37
C VAL A 71 -1.28 6.79 2.78
N GLY A 72 -1.24 8.06 2.36
CA GLY A 72 -2.25 9.07 2.69
C GLY A 72 -2.27 9.44 4.17
N LEU A 73 -1.10 9.42 4.81
CA LEU A 73 -0.89 9.74 6.23
C LEU A 73 0.17 10.83 6.34
N PRO A 74 0.19 11.61 7.43
CA PRO A 74 1.32 12.49 7.69
C PRO A 74 2.62 11.69 7.80
N VAL A 75 3.73 12.36 7.56
CA VAL A 75 5.05 11.74 7.50
C VAL A 75 5.39 10.99 8.78
N GLU A 76 5.04 11.55 9.95
CA GLU A 76 5.29 10.91 11.25
C GLU A 76 4.60 9.54 11.38
N ASP A 77 3.31 9.48 11.03
CA ASP A 77 2.52 8.25 11.11
C ASP A 77 2.97 7.22 10.07
N ALA A 78 3.31 7.69 8.86
CA ALA A 78 3.84 6.84 7.81
C ALA A 78 5.15 6.16 8.22
N VAL A 79 6.08 6.93 8.79
CA VAL A 79 7.37 6.43 9.29
C VAL A 79 7.18 5.48 10.45
N LYS A 80 6.31 5.81 11.41
CA LYS A 80 5.99 4.91 12.53
C LYS A 80 5.47 3.56 12.05
N GLY A 81 4.52 3.56 11.10
CA GLY A 81 3.93 2.33 10.57
C GLY A 81 4.91 1.43 9.80
N VAL A 82 5.93 2.01 9.14
CA VAL A 82 6.97 1.20 8.47
C VAL A 82 8.05 0.70 9.42
N LEU A 83 8.36 1.45 10.48
CA LEU A 83 9.27 1.00 11.55
C LEU A 83 8.70 -0.23 12.28
N GLU A 84 7.39 -0.23 12.56
CA GLU A 84 6.70 -1.41 13.12
C GLU A 84 6.74 -2.63 12.19
N GLN A 85 6.84 -2.42 10.87
CA GLN A 85 7.03 -3.48 9.87
C GLN A 85 8.50 -3.92 9.72
N GLY A 86 9.41 -3.35 10.51
CA GLY A 86 10.84 -3.66 10.48
C GLY A 86 11.57 -3.07 9.27
N TRP A 87 11.04 -2.00 8.67
CA TRP A 87 11.77 -1.22 7.67
C TRP A 87 12.77 -0.30 8.37
N GLN A 88 13.78 0.16 7.63
CA GLN A 88 14.76 1.11 8.18
C GLN A 88 14.41 2.51 7.68
N ALA A 89 14.48 3.50 8.56
CA ALA A 89 14.31 4.91 8.21
C ALA A 89 15.56 5.68 8.61
N ASP A 90 16.10 6.47 7.68
CA ASP A 90 17.20 7.39 7.92
C ASP A 90 16.64 8.81 8.02
N SER A 91 16.73 9.38 9.23
CA SER A 91 16.25 10.72 9.54
C SER A 91 17.12 11.82 8.93
N VAL A 92 18.40 11.55 8.64
CA VAL A 92 19.35 12.53 8.08
C VAL A 92 19.07 12.75 6.60
N THR A 93 18.87 11.66 5.85
CA THR A 93 18.57 11.72 4.41
C THR A 93 17.07 11.83 4.11
N ARG A 94 16.21 11.68 5.14
CA ARG A 94 14.75 11.58 5.02
C ARG A 94 14.32 10.47 4.06
N MET A 95 15.04 9.35 4.12
CA MET A 95 14.81 8.18 3.26
C MET A 95 14.34 6.98 4.10
N VAL A 96 13.47 6.19 3.52
CA VAL A 96 13.03 4.89 4.05
C VAL A 96 13.58 3.80 3.14
N MET A 97 14.11 2.76 3.74
CA MET A 97 14.61 1.55 3.10
C MET A 97 13.60 0.44 3.37
N PRO A 98 12.73 0.12 2.39
CA PRO A 98 11.72 -0.89 2.57
C PRO A 98 12.36 -2.27 2.74
N LYS A 99 11.87 -3.04 3.71
CA LYS A 99 12.23 -4.44 3.80
C LYS A 99 11.45 -5.18 2.73
N ARG A 100 12.16 -5.62 1.69
CA ARG A 100 11.57 -6.45 0.65
C ARG A 100 10.94 -7.65 1.34
N PRO A 101 9.64 -7.96 1.13
CA PRO A 101 9.06 -9.18 1.65
C PRO A 101 9.99 -10.27 1.13
N GLY A 102 10.60 -11.03 2.05
CA GLY A 102 11.51 -12.10 1.67
C GLY A 102 10.83 -12.84 0.54
N ARG A 103 11.52 -13.02 -0.60
CA ARG A 103 10.95 -13.79 -1.71
C ARG A 103 10.31 -14.97 -1.02
N LEU A 104 8.99 -15.11 -1.13
CA LEU A 104 8.40 -16.40 -0.87
C LEU A 104 9.21 -17.27 -1.81
N HIS A 105 10.18 -17.98 -1.26
CA HIS A 105 10.72 -19.16 -1.89
C HIS A 105 9.43 -19.89 -2.15
N SER A 106 9.00 -19.88 -3.40
CA SER A 106 7.83 -20.62 -3.79
C SER A 106 8.14 -22.00 -3.27
N SER A 107 7.43 -22.45 -2.25
CA SER A 107 7.44 -23.84 -1.80
C SER A 107 7.10 -24.80 -2.96
N PHE A 108 6.69 -24.22 -4.10
CA PHE A 108 6.62 -24.81 -5.42
C PHE A 108 7.95 -25.23 -6.07
N MET A 109 9.10 -24.62 -5.73
CA MET A 109 10.43 -24.98 -6.26
C MET A 109 11.24 -25.85 -5.30
N GLU A 110 10.94 -25.82 -4.00
CA GLU A 110 11.59 -26.70 -3.01
C GLU A 110 11.12 -28.16 -3.19
N SER A 111 9.86 -28.38 -3.58
CA SER A 111 9.32 -29.70 -3.95
C SER A 111 9.98 -30.30 -5.20
N LEU A 112 10.48 -29.47 -6.13
CA LEU A 112 11.14 -29.96 -7.35
C LEU A 112 12.61 -30.37 -7.12
N ASN A 113 13.26 -29.83 -6.09
CA ASN A 113 14.62 -30.26 -5.72
C ASN A 113 14.63 -31.62 -5.01
N ASP A 114 13.59 -31.96 -4.26
CA ASP A 114 13.47 -33.29 -3.62
C ASP A 114 13.23 -34.41 -4.65
N THR A 115 12.62 -34.11 -5.81
CA THR A 115 12.45 -35.11 -6.88
C THR A 115 13.69 -35.36 -7.73
N LEU A 116 14.69 -34.47 -7.73
CA LEU A 116 15.91 -34.66 -8.54
C LEU A 116 16.97 -35.53 -7.83
N LEU A 117 16.83 -35.78 -6.52
CA LEU A 117 17.76 -36.62 -5.75
C LEU A 117 17.39 -38.12 -5.72
N LEU A 118 16.29 -38.51 -6.37
CA LEU A 118 15.80 -39.90 -6.42
C LEU A 118 16.04 -40.59 -7.78
N CYS A 119 16.71 -39.90 -8.72
CA CYS A 119 17.05 -40.43 -10.05
C CYS A 119 18.57 -40.53 -10.31
N GLU A 120 19.42 -40.44 -9.27
CA GLU A 120 20.82 -40.91 -9.32
C GLU A 120 21.01 -42.20 -8.53
#